data_AF-A0A069QEQ5-F1
#
_entry.id   AF-A0A069QEQ5-F1
#
_cell.length_a   1.000
_cell.length_b   1.000
_cell.length_c   1.000
_cell.angle_alpha   90.00
_cell.angle_beta   90.00
_cell.angle_gamma   90.00
#
_symmetry.space_group_name_H-M   'P 1'
#
loop_
_entity.id
_entity.type
_entity.pdbx_description
1 polymer ?
#
loop_
_entity_poly.entity_id
_entity_poly.type
_entity_poly.pdbx_seq_one_letter_code
_entity_poly.pdbx_strand_id
1 'polypeptide(L)'
;MLCACILQTTTALASNVVALNHGKDSLQADSTGRQQVPHYQIVSAQDELKLYWTGKGFAQAKGDKSDRQYVKAILRTFDASWLAHPLTIAMKTIRVQKNGDKEETMVIVAVKSTGKRWKINAPKFKQCMIDGYKCPIYGVPYYIDGCIYIVCFIPSWQMTGNELRPEIYRETLYEGVVKPFVGKLLPLS
;
A
#
# COMPACT_ATOMS: atom_id res chain seq x y z
N MET A 1 1.38 -58.13 -9.87
CA MET A 1 1.74 -57.25 -8.74
C MET A 1 1.62 -55.81 -9.23
N LEU A 2 0.60 -55.11 -8.76
CA LEU A 2 0.13 -53.82 -9.28
C LEU A 2 0.92 -52.65 -8.66
N CYS A 3 1.42 -51.79 -9.52
CA CYS A 3 2.12 -50.55 -9.22
C CYS A 3 1.11 -49.51 -8.70
N ALA A 4 1.29 -49.02 -7.47
CA ALA A 4 0.48 -47.96 -6.89
C ALA A 4 1.24 -46.63 -6.96
N CYS A 5 0.87 -45.79 -7.92
CA CYS A 5 1.30 -44.40 -7.99
C CYS A 5 0.67 -43.62 -6.83
N ILE A 6 1.49 -43.10 -5.92
CA ILE A 6 1.07 -42.17 -4.88
C ILE A 6 0.92 -40.79 -5.51
N LEU A 7 -0.34 -40.36 -5.70
CA LEU A 7 -0.68 -39.02 -6.13
C LEU A 7 -0.44 -38.06 -4.95
N GLN A 8 0.61 -37.25 -5.02
CA GLN A 8 0.87 -36.15 -4.07
C GLN A 8 -0.09 -34.99 -4.40
N THR A 9 -1.09 -34.76 -3.55
CA THR A 9 -1.87 -33.53 -3.56
C THR A 9 -1.12 -32.44 -2.82
N THR A 10 -0.28 -31.69 -3.53
CA THR A 10 0.17 -30.37 -3.10
C THR A 10 -1.03 -29.42 -3.14
N THR A 11 -1.66 -29.17 -1.99
CA THR A 11 -2.55 -28.01 -1.84
C THR A 11 -1.69 -26.75 -1.80
N ALA A 12 -1.48 -26.16 -2.97
CA ALA A 12 -1.00 -24.80 -3.07
C ALA A 12 -2.03 -23.89 -2.38
N LEU A 13 -1.68 -23.31 -1.23
CA LEU A 13 -2.40 -22.18 -0.67
C LEU A 13 -2.28 -21.03 -1.68
N ALA A 14 -3.31 -20.84 -2.49
CA ALA A 14 -3.46 -19.67 -3.31
C ALA A 14 -3.55 -18.45 -2.36
N SER A 15 -2.50 -17.62 -2.35
CA SER A 15 -2.59 -16.26 -1.80
C SER A 15 -3.67 -15.52 -2.58
N ASN A 16 -4.83 -15.33 -1.96
CA ASN A 16 -5.92 -14.54 -2.52
C ASN A 16 -5.51 -13.05 -2.48
N VAL A 17 -4.67 -12.64 -3.41
CA VAL A 17 -4.43 -11.22 -3.71
C VAL A 17 -5.68 -10.70 -4.41
N VAL A 18 -6.66 -10.26 -3.62
CA VAL A 18 -7.74 -9.43 -4.15
C VAL A 18 -7.15 -8.04 -4.37
N ALA A 19 -6.50 -7.84 -5.51
CA ALA A 19 -6.41 -6.50 -6.07
C ALA A 19 -7.86 -6.03 -6.25
N LEU A 20 -8.21 -4.89 -5.65
CA LEU A 20 -9.54 -4.29 -5.69
C LEU A 20 -9.84 -3.75 -7.11
N ASN A 21 -9.87 -4.65 -8.10
CA ASN A 21 -10.33 -4.41 -9.46
C ASN A 21 -11.85 -4.58 -9.49
N HIS A 22 -12.56 -3.61 -8.92
CA HIS A 22 -13.95 -3.36 -9.30
C HIS A 22 -14.07 -1.92 -9.81
N GLY A 23 -14.00 -1.84 -11.13
CA GLY A 23 -14.20 -0.66 -11.96
C GLY A 23 -13.85 -1.07 -13.39
N LYS A 24 -14.85 -1.54 -14.15
CA LYS A 24 -14.78 -1.58 -15.61
C LYS A 24 -14.65 -0.13 -16.09
N ASP A 25 -13.43 0.38 -16.21
CA ASP A 25 -13.10 1.55 -17.02
C ASP A 25 -11.95 1.22 -18.00
N SER A 26 -11.87 -0.05 -18.40
CA SER A 26 -11.20 -0.42 -19.64
C SER A 26 -12.22 -0.31 -20.77
N LEU A 27 -12.24 0.84 -21.46
CA LEU A 27 -12.45 0.99 -22.91
C LEU A 27 -12.71 2.46 -23.26
N GLN A 28 -11.63 3.21 -23.49
CA GLN A 28 -11.48 4.00 -24.73
C GLN A 28 -10.04 4.48 -24.79
N ALA A 29 -9.19 3.64 -25.38
CA ALA A 29 -7.98 4.11 -26.01
C ALA A 29 -8.42 4.75 -27.32
N ASP A 30 -8.33 6.09 -27.41
CA ASP A 30 -8.30 6.74 -28.71
C ASP A 30 -7.09 7.66 -28.80
N SER A 31 -6.26 7.34 -29.79
CA SER A 31 -5.18 8.11 -30.42
C SER A 31 -3.92 8.56 -29.65
N THR A 32 -2.80 7.97 -30.12
CA THR A 32 -1.41 8.47 -30.20
C THR A 32 -0.48 8.35 -28.98
N GLY A 33 0.21 7.21 -28.90
CA GLY A 33 1.40 6.97 -28.07
C GLY A 33 1.21 5.77 -27.14
N ARG A 34 1.97 4.69 -27.33
CA ARG A 34 2.04 3.61 -26.32
C ARG A 34 2.63 4.22 -25.05
N GLN A 35 1.80 4.59 -24.08
CA GLN A 35 2.25 5.05 -22.77
C GLN A 35 3.01 3.87 -22.14
N GLN A 36 4.33 3.99 -22.01
CA GLN A 36 5.16 2.95 -21.39
C GLN A 36 4.66 2.75 -19.96
N VAL A 37 4.26 1.53 -19.63
CA VAL A 37 3.91 1.16 -18.26
C VAL A 37 5.16 1.34 -17.40
N PRO A 38 5.13 2.15 -16.33
CA PRO A 38 6.34 2.48 -15.61
C PRO A 38 6.82 1.30 -14.77
N HIS A 39 8.14 1.13 -14.73
CA HIS A 39 8.83 0.19 -13.86
C HIS A 39 9.35 0.92 -12.63
N TYR A 40 9.05 0.40 -11.44
CA TYR A 40 9.55 0.94 -10.17
C TYR A 40 10.64 0.03 -9.61
N GLN A 41 11.78 0.62 -9.23
CA GLN A 41 12.89 -0.08 -8.60
C GLN A 41 13.27 0.61 -7.30
N ILE A 42 13.28 -0.14 -6.19
CA ILE A 42 13.77 0.36 -4.90
C ILE A 42 15.30 0.43 -4.94
N VAL A 43 15.85 1.62 -4.70
CA VAL A 43 17.29 1.86 -4.63
C VAL A 43 17.81 1.72 -3.20
N SER A 44 17.07 2.26 -2.23
CA SER A 44 17.43 2.17 -0.82
C SER A 44 16.19 2.24 0.07
N ALA A 45 16.34 1.75 1.30
CA ALA A 45 15.27 1.73 2.28
C ALA A 45 15.83 2.08 3.67
N GLN A 46 15.20 3.03 4.34
CA GLN A 46 15.57 3.43 5.70
C GLN A 46 15.14 2.38 6.73
N ASP A 47 15.59 2.56 7.96
CA ASP A 47 15.16 1.76 9.10
C ASP A 47 13.63 1.81 9.27
N GLU A 48 13.09 0.71 9.76
CA GLU A 48 11.65 0.58 9.97
C GLU A 48 11.25 1.24 11.29
N LEU A 49 10.20 2.07 11.25
CA LEU A 49 9.55 2.61 12.42
C LEU A 49 8.31 1.77 12.78
N LYS A 50 8.28 1.23 13.99
CA LYS A 50 7.11 0.54 14.54
C LYS A 50 6.33 1.45 15.49
N LEU A 51 5.03 1.58 15.23
CA LEU A 51 4.09 2.37 16.01
C LEU A 51 2.91 1.50 16.46
N TYR A 52 2.31 1.89 17.58
CA TYR A 52 1.10 1.25 18.10
C TYR A 52 0.03 2.29 18.36
N TRP A 53 -1.12 2.14 17.70
CA TRP A 53 -2.32 2.94 17.91
C TRP A 53 -3.25 2.24 18.89
N THR A 54 -3.80 2.97 19.86
CA THR A 54 -4.61 2.39 20.95
C THR A 54 -6.12 2.45 20.71
N GLY A 55 -6.57 3.09 19.62
CA GLY A 55 -7.96 3.49 19.44
C GLY A 55 -8.22 4.97 19.76
N LYS A 56 -7.27 5.64 20.43
CA LYS A 56 -7.38 7.06 20.83
C LYS A 56 -6.15 7.88 20.44
N GLY A 57 -4.99 7.23 20.36
CA GLY A 57 -3.71 7.86 20.12
C GLY A 57 -2.59 6.82 19.98
N PHE A 58 -1.35 7.29 19.84
CA PHE A 58 -0.19 6.40 19.89
C PHE A 58 0.14 6.03 21.34
N ALA A 59 0.42 4.75 21.62
CA ALA A 59 0.76 4.28 22.97
C ALA A 59 2.13 4.74 23.47
N GLN A 60 3.07 5.01 22.57
CA GLN A 60 4.44 5.42 22.92
C GLN A 60 4.91 6.55 22.00
N ALA A 61 5.79 7.40 22.54
CA ALA A 61 6.47 8.45 21.78
C ALA A 61 7.73 7.93 21.04
N LYS A 62 7.72 6.68 20.56
CA LYS A 62 8.74 6.20 19.62
C LYS A 62 8.53 6.83 18.24
N GLY A 63 9.63 7.03 17.50
CA GLY A 63 9.66 7.83 16.28
C GLY A 63 9.68 9.34 16.57
N ASP A 64 10.06 10.12 15.58
CA ASP A 64 10.03 11.57 15.73
C ASP A 64 8.57 12.10 15.75
N LYS A 65 8.38 13.38 16.06
CA LYS A 65 7.05 13.98 16.08
C LYS A 65 6.43 14.04 14.67
N SER A 66 7.24 14.20 13.63
CA SER A 66 6.85 14.29 12.23
C SER A 66 6.25 12.98 11.70
N ASP A 67 6.90 11.84 11.94
CA ASP A 67 6.49 10.50 11.54
C ASP A 67 5.15 10.13 12.18
N ARG A 68 4.99 10.45 13.48
CA ARG A 68 3.70 10.25 14.15
C ARG A 68 2.61 11.13 13.55
N GLN A 69 2.92 12.38 13.20
CA GLN A 69 1.96 13.26 12.52
C GLN A 69 1.62 12.74 11.11
N TYR A 70 2.61 12.22 10.38
CA TYR A 70 2.47 11.60 9.06
C TYR A 70 1.53 10.40 9.10
N VAL A 71 1.83 9.43 9.97
CA VAL A 71 0.99 8.24 10.15
C VAL A 71 -0.39 8.63 10.66
N LYS A 72 -0.52 9.61 11.55
CA LYS A 72 -1.83 10.11 11.99
C LYS A 72 -2.65 10.71 10.85
N ALA A 73 -2.03 11.43 9.93
CA ALA A 73 -2.69 11.98 8.76
C ALA A 73 -3.21 10.86 7.84
N ILE A 74 -2.43 9.79 7.64
CA ILE A 74 -2.87 8.58 6.91
C ILE A 74 -4.02 7.90 7.63
N LEU A 75 -3.90 7.65 8.93
CA LEU A 75 -4.95 6.98 9.70
C LEU A 75 -6.28 7.73 9.64
N ARG A 76 -6.28 9.06 9.60
CA ARG A 76 -7.51 9.87 9.47
C ARG A 76 -8.30 9.61 8.18
N THR A 77 -7.68 9.03 7.15
CA THR A 77 -8.39 8.65 5.92
C THR A 77 -9.13 7.32 6.05
N PHE A 78 -8.90 6.59 7.15
CA PHE A 78 -9.55 5.31 7.42
C PHE A 78 -10.95 5.55 8.01
N ASP A 79 -11.79 4.52 7.92
CA ASP A 79 -13.08 4.52 8.59
C ASP A 79 -12.92 4.74 10.10
N ALA A 80 -13.74 5.62 10.69
CA ALA A 80 -13.65 5.98 12.10
C ALA A 80 -13.81 4.77 13.02
N SER A 81 -14.58 3.75 12.62
CA SER A 81 -14.70 2.49 13.38
C SER A 81 -13.35 1.79 13.53
N TRP A 82 -12.48 1.84 12.51
CA TRP A 82 -11.16 1.21 12.57
C TRP A 82 -10.24 1.95 13.53
N LEU A 83 -10.32 3.28 13.54
CA LEU A 83 -9.53 4.12 14.43
C LEU A 83 -9.94 3.98 15.89
N ALA A 84 -11.09 3.38 16.20
CA ALA A 84 -11.47 3.03 17.55
C ALA A 84 -10.79 1.74 18.06
N HIS A 85 -10.15 0.96 17.17
CA HIS A 85 -9.48 -0.28 17.53
C HIS A 85 -7.97 -0.11 17.66
N PRO A 86 -7.28 -0.96 18.46
CA PRO A 86 -5.84 -0.92 18.50
C PRO A 86 -5.21 -1.51 17.23
N LEU A 87 -4.19 -0.83 16.71
CA LEU A 87 -3.52 -1.16 15.45
C LEU A 87 -2.00 -1.25 15.67
N THR A 88 -1.38 -2.25 15.06
CA THR A 88 0.08 -2.27 14.86
C THR A 88 0.39 -1.66 13.51
N ILE A 89 1.36 -0.75 13.49
CA ILE A 89 1.73 0.02 12.30
C ILE A 89 3.24 -0.09 12.12
N ALA A 90 3.67 -0.33 10.89
CA ALA A 90 5.06 -0.25 10.48
C ALA A 90 5.18 0.76 9.35
N MET A 91 6.12 1.69 9.47
CA MET A 91 6.43 2.69 8.47
C MET A 91 7.85 2.49 7.97
N LYS A 92 8.04 2.62 6.65
CA LYS A 92 9.37 2.56 6.04
C LYS A 92 9.47 3.58 4.91
N THR A 93 10.49 4.43 4.97
CA THR A 93 10.82 5.38 3.91
C THR A 93 11.77 4.73 2.92
N ILE A 94 11.51 4.87 1.63
CA ILE A 94 12.27 4.25 0.56
C ILE A 94 12.61 5.27 -0.53
N ARG A 95 13.73 5.04 -1.23
CA ARG A 95 14.07 5.71 -2.50
C ARG A 95 13.72 4.78 -3.65
N VAL A 96 13.00 5.28 -4.63
CA VAL A 96 12.51 4.53 -5.78
C VAL A 96 12.89 5.25 -7.05
N GLN A 97 13.41 4.54 -8.04
CA GLN A 97 13.52 5.03 -9.41
C GLN A 97 12.32 4.57 -10.21
N LYS A 98 11.67 5.50 -10.93
CA LYS A 98 10.65 5.21 -11.94
C LYS A 98 11.37 5.20 -13.30
N ASN A 99 11.34 4.08 -14.03
CA ASN A 99 11.96 3.95 -15.37
C ASN A 99 13.48 4.27 -15.44
N GLY A 100 14.22 4.18 -14.33
CA GLY A 100 15.61 4.62 -14.29
C GLY A 100 15.80 6.14 -14.29
N ASP A 101 14.72 6.90 -14.10
CA ASP A 101 14.75 8.35 -13.90
C ASP A 101 15.28 8.72 -12.50
N LYS A 102 15.06 9.97 -12.10
CA LYS A 102 15.45 10.48 -10.78
C LYS A 102 14.81 9.67 -9.65
N GLU A 103 15.57 9.52 -8.58
CA GLU A 103 15.08 8.92 -7.35
C GLU A 103 14.02 9.79 -6.67
N GLU A 104 12.92 9.15 -6.33
CA GLU A 104 11.81 9.74 -5.59
C GLU A 104 11.72 9.08 -4.21
N THR A 105 11.31 9.85 -3.21
CA THR A 105 11.00 9.30 -1.89
C THR A 105 9.56 8.81 -1.89
N MET A 106 9.36 7.55 -1.50
CA MET A 106 8.05 7.03 -1.14
C MET A 106 8.06 6.57 0.32
N VAL A 107 6.89 6.53 0.95
CA VAL A 107 6.70 5.96 2.28
C VAL A 107 5.74 4.80 2.18
N ILE A 108 6.09 3.65 2.75
CA ILE A 108 5.20 2.52 2.89
C ILE A 108 4.72 2.46 4.34
N VAL A 109 3.41 2.45 4.53
CA VAL A 109 2.78 2.24 5.83
C VAL A 109 1.99 0.95 5.80
N ALA A 110 2.43 -0.04 6.57
CA ALA A 110 1.70 -1.27 6.82
C ALA A 110 0.88 -1.11 8.10
N VAL A 111 -0.39 -1.53 8.07
CA VAL A 111 -1.32 -1.45 9.20
C VAL A 111 -2.02 -2.80 9.38
N LYS A 112 -2.03 -3.31 10.61
CA LYS A 112 -2.71 -4.54 11.00
C LYS A 112 -3.48 -4.34 12.30
N SER A 113 -4.66 -4.93 12.40
CA SER A 113 -5.42 -4.97 13.66
C SER A 113 -4.71 -5.88 14.65
N THR A 114 -4.67 -5.49 15.92
CA THR A 114 -4.16 -6.35 16.99
C THR A 114 -5.25 -7.24 17.59
N GLY A 115 -6.51 -6.99 17.24
CA GLY A 115 -7.65 -7.75 17.72
C GLY A 115 -7.78 -9.10 17.01
N LYS A 116 -7.71 -10.21 17.78
CA LYS A 116 -7.79 -11.59 17.27
C LYS A 116 -9.03 -11.92 16.42
N ARG A 117 -10.10 -11.12 16.52
CA ARG A 117 -11.37 -11.32 15.78
C ARG A 117 -11.75 -10.14 14.89
N TRP A 118 -10.92 -9.10 14.84
CA TRP A 118 -11.19 -7.92 14.04
C TRP A 118 -10.32 -7.93 12.80
N LYS A 119 -10.90 -8.35 11.68
CA LYS A 119 -10.25 -8.25 10.37
C LYS A 119 -10.45 -6.83 9.86
N ILE A 120 -9.36 -6.17 9.49
CA ILE A 120 -9.44 -4.92 8.75
C ILE A 120 -10.01 -5.29 7.38
N ASN A 121 -11.17 -4.75 7.03
CA ASN A 121 -11.72 -4.95 5.68
C ASN A 121 -10.94 -4.07 4.69
N ALA A 122 -11.01 -4.37 3.40
CA ALA A 122 -10.38 -3.49 2.43
C ALA A 122 -11.04 -2.10 2.49
N PRO A 123 -10.26 -1.01 2.56
CA PRO A 123 -10.83 0.32 2.69
C PRO A 123 -11.66 0.66 1.45
N LYS A 124 -12.79 1.35 1.67
CA LYS A 124 -13.57 1.91 0.54
C LYS A 124 -12.80 3.00 -0.20
N PHE A 125 -11.80 3.63 0.44
CA PHE A 125 -10.97 4.61 -0.24
C PHE A 125 -9.99 3.89 -1.16
N LYS A 126 -10.14 4.12 -2.47
CA LYS A 126 -9.22 3.59 -3.49
C LYS A 126 -7.89 4.34 -3.46
N GLN A 127 -7.92 5.64 -3.19
CA GLN A 127 -6.77 6.51 -2.98
C GLN A 127 -7.23 7.73 -2.18
N CYS A 128 -6.35 8.36 -1.43
CA CYS A 128 -6.68 9.54 -0.65
C CYS A 128 -5.53 10.56 -0.69
N MET A 129 -5.89 11.84 -0.71
CA MET A 129 -4.95 12.90 -0.40
C MET A 129 -4.72 12.92 1.12
N ILE A 130 -3.47 13.03 1.54
CA ILE A 130 -3.09 13.07 2.95
C ILE A 130 -2.90 14.53 3.35
N ASP A 131 -3.86 15.03 4.14
CA ASP A 131 -3.86 16.43 4.60
C ASP A 131 -2.72 16.72 5.58
N GLY A 132 -2.25 17.98 5.58
CA GLY A 132 -1.21 18.46 6.50
C GLY A 132 0.18 18.62 5.88
N TYR A 133 0.32 18.46 4.57
CA TYR A 133 1.57 18.64 3.83
C TYR A 133 1.45 19.75 2.78
N LYS A 134 2.57 20.42 2.47
CA LYS A 134 2.62 21.52 1.50
C LYS A 134 2.32 21.10 0.06
N CYS A 135 2.38 19.80 -0.22
CA CYS A 135 2.11 19.20 -1.53
C CYS A 135 1.08 18.07 -1.35
N PRO A 136 0.26 17.78 -2.37
CA PRO A 136 -0.71 16.70 -2.32
C PRO A 136 0.02 15.36 -2.32
N ILE A 137 0.14 14.74 -1.14
CA ILE A 137 0.63 13.38 -1.00
C ILE A 137 -0.55 12.44 -1.20
N TYR A 138 -0.41 11.48 -2.11
CA TYR A 138 -1.40 10.45 -2.36
C TYR A 138 -1.04 9.17 -1.61
N GLY A 139 -2.03 8.57 -0.93
CA GLY A 139 -1.94 7.22 -0.38
C GLY A 139 -2.64 6.21 -1.29
N VAL A 140 -1.92 5.17 -1.72
CA VAL A 140 -2.44 4.06 -2.53
C VAL A 140 -2.46 2.79 -1.66
N PRO A 141 -3.64 2.33 -1.20
CA PRO A 141 -3.80 1.16 -0.36
C PRO A 141 -3.81 -0.16 -1.17
N TYR A 142 -3.26 -1.19 -0.54
CA TYR A 142 -3.21 -2.59 -0.97
C TYR A 142 -3.61 -3.45 0.22
N TYR A 143 -4.58 -4.34 0.04
CA TYR A 143 -5.03 -5.25 1.08
C TYR A 143 -4.44 -6.64 0.85
N ILE A 144 -3.67 -7.15 1.81
CA ILE A 144 -2.88 -8.39 1.69
C ILE A 144 -2.92 -9.12 3.03
N ASP A 145 -3.55 -10.29 3.08
CA ASP A 145 -3.58 -11.22 4.23
C ASP A 145 -3.88 -10.56 5.59
N GLY A 146 -4.90 -9.69 5.62
CA GLY A 146 -5.34 -9.00 6.84
C GLY A 146 -4.52 -7.77 7.21
N CYS A 147 -3.56 -7.38 6.37
CA CYS A 147 -2.79 -6.15 6.47
C CYS A 147 -3.18 -5.18 5.35
N ILE A 148 -3.18 -3.88 5.65
CA ILE A 148 -3.21 -2.82 4.64
C ILE A 148 -1.81 -2.30 4.46
N TYR A 149 -1.29 -2.31 3.24
CA TYR A 149 -0.07 -1.60 2.86
C TYR A 149 -0.46 -0.35 2.09
N ILE A 150 0.05 0.81 2.46
CA ILE A 150 -0.24 2.09 1.80
C ILE A 150 1.07 2.66 1.30
N VAL A 151 1.16 2.89 -0.01
CA VAL A 151 2.28 3.62 -0.59
C VAL A 151 1.89 5.09 -0.69
N CYS A 152 2.69 5.94 -0.06
CA CYS A 152 2.48 7.37 0.02
C CYS A 152 3.58 8.12 -0.73
N PHE A 153 3.19 8.94 -1.71
CA PHE A 153 4.12 9.67 -2.59
C PHE A 153 3.43 10.84 -3.28
N ILE A 154 4.20 11.68 -3.96
CA ILE A 154 3.70 12.75 -4.83
C ILE A 154 3.65 12.17 -6.24
N PRO A 155 2.47 11.94 -6.84
CA PRO A 155 2.39 11.36 -8.17
C PRO A 155 2.76 12.37 -9.24
N SER A 156 3.18 11.86 -10.40
CA SER A 156 3.14 12.63 -11.65
C SER A 156 1.68 12.95 -12.00
N TRP A 157 1.47 14.00 -12.78
CA TRP A 157 0.12 14.43 -13.19
C TRP A 157 -0.03 14.30 -14.70
N GLN A 158 -1.22 13.89 -15.13
CA GLN A 158 -1.57 13.79 -16.55
C GLN A 158 -2.92 14.45 -16.80
N MET A 159 -3.09 15.01 -17.99
CA MET A 159 -4.40 15.46 -18.45
C MET A 159 -5.14 14.28 -19.07
N THR A 160 -6.36 14.04 -18.61
CA THR A 160 -7.29 13.07 -19.19
C THR A 160 -8.54 13.83 -19.62
N GLY A 161 -8.66 14.11 -20.93
CA GLY A 161 -9.61 15.11 -21.41
C GLY A 161 -9.29 16.49 -20.83
N ASN A 162 -10.26 17.10 -20.14
CA ASN A 162 -10.09 18.40 -19.47
C ASN A 162 -9.82 18.28 -17.95
N GLU A 163 -9.52 17.07 -17.46
CA GLU A 163 -9.31 16.83 -16.03
C GLU A 163 -7.84 16.46 -15.74
N LEU A 164 -7.24 17.17 -14.77
CA LEU A 164 -5.91 16.84 -14.27
C LEU A 164 -6.02 15.69 -13.27
N ARG A 165 -5.43 14.54 -13.58
CA ARG A 165 -5.48 13.33 -12.76
C ARG A 165 -4.07 12.87 -12.36
N PRO A 166 -3.90 12.31 -11.15
CA PRO A 166 -2.64 11.72 -10.75
C PRO A 166 -2.38 10.44 -11.56
N GLU A 167 -1.16 10.28 -12.03
CA GLU A 167 -0.70 9.12 -12.79
C GLU A 167 -0.26 8.01 -11.81
N ILE A 168 -1.13 7.02 -11.58
CA ILE A 168 -0.92 5.94 -10.59
C ILE A 168 -1.09 4.58 -11.25
N TYR A 169 -0.01 3.80 -11.31
CA TYR A 169 -0.01 2.44 -11.85
C TYR A 169 0.05 1.42 -10.73
N ARG A 170 -1.13 0.98 -10.26
CA ARG A 170 -1.26 0.14 -9.06
C ARG A 170 -0.48 -1.17 -9.14
N GLU A 171 -0.50 -1.82 -10.31
CA GLU A 171 0.13 -3.12 -10.51
C GLU A 171 1.66 -3.02 -10.44
N THR A 172 2.25 -2.05 -11.15
CA THR A 172 3.72 -1.90 -11.11
C THR A 172 4.21 -1.34 -9.78
N LEU A 173 3.41 -0.50 -9.12
CA LEU A 173 3.68 -0.07 -7.75
C LEU A 173 3.56 -1.24 -6.76
N TYR A 174 2.63 -2.18 -6.96
CA TYR A 174 2.59 -3.40 -6.16
C TYR A 174 3.86 -4.23 -6.33
N GLU A 175 4.21 -4.56 -7.57
CA GLU A 175 5.34 -5.45 -7.89
C GLU A 175 6.69 -4.84 -7.48
N GLY A 176 6.93 -3.57 -7.82
CA GLY A 176 8.21 -2.90 -7.58
C GLY A 176 8.38 -2.32 -6.18
N VAL A 177 7.27 -1.95 -5.50
CA VAL A 177 7.33 -1.22 -4.23
C VAL A 177 6.71 -1.99 -3.07
N VAL A 178 5.53 -2.60 -3.20
CA VAL A 178 4.83 -3.23 -2.06
C VAL A 178 5.32 -4.65 -1.79
N LYS A 179 5.32 -5.50 -2.83
CA LYS A 179 5.64 -6.93 -2.77
C LYS A 179 6.97 -7.22 -2.05
N PRO A 180 8.05 -6.43 -2.20
CA PRO A 180 9.29 -6.65 -1.46
C PRO A 180 9.16 -6.59 0.08
N PHE A 181 8.11 -5.98 0.61
CA PHE A 181 7.89 -5.75 2.04
C PHE A 181 6.70 -6.53 2.63
N VAL A 182 5.95 -7.25 1.80
CA VAL A 182 4.85 -8.12 2.25
C VAL A 182 5.39 -9.16 3.23
N GLY A 183 4.76 -9.29 4.39
CA GLY A 183 5.18 -10.18 5.48
C GLY A 183 6.46 -9.76 6.23
N LYS A 184 7.23 -8.78 5.74
CA LYS A 184 8.46 -8.29 6.39
C LYS A 184 8.19 -7.16 7.37
N LEU A 185 7.32 -6.21 7.00
CA LEU A 185 6.95 -5.08 7.87
C LEU A 185 6.04 -5.51 9.00
N LEU A 186 5.04 -6.34 8.68
CA LEU A 186 4.12 -6.93 9.65
C LEU A 186 3.92 -8.41 9.28
N PRO A 187 3.82 -9.29 10.28
CA PRO A 187 3.54 -10.71 10.03
C PRO A 187 2.15 -10.85 9.42
N LEU A 188 2.02 -11.74 8.43
CA LEU A 188 0.75 -12.08 7.80
C LEU A 188 -0.11 -12.92 8.75
N SER A 189 -1.39 -13.12 8.41
CA SER A 189 -2.37 -13.80 9.27
C SER A 189 -2.53 -15.27 8.93
#